data_AF-A0A9E7H8G6-F1
#
_entry.id   AF-A0A9E7H8G6-F1
#
_cell.length_a   1.000
_cell.length_b   1.000
_cell.length_c   1.000
_cell.angle_alpha   90.00
_cell.angle_beta   90.00
_cell.angle_gamma   90.00
#
_symmetry.space_group_name_H-M   'P 1'
#
loop_
_entity.id
_entity.type
_entity.pdbx_description
1 polymer ?
#
loop_
_entity_poly.entity_id
_entity_poly.type
_entity_poly.pdbx_seq_one_letter_code
_entity_poly.pdbx_strand_id
1 'polypeptide(L)'
;MDLIIQGCDCLGYIKYFDAHFTNYTGGVETIENCVCLHEEDHGILWKHQDWRTTGLAEVRQSRRLKCEAAVKNYPPLIEAMRKRGVEDMDLVMVDAWCVGYYSDADGPSRRLAKSLIFCRIESDCPMENGYARPVEGIHVLVDIQNNVITEFEDKKLVPLPPADPLRNYTAGETRGGIDRSDVNPLHILQPEGPSFRVNGYFVQWQKWNFRIGFTPREGLVIHSVAYIDGSRGRRPIAHRLSSVEMVVPYGDPNEPHYRKNAFDAGEDGLGKKCTFS
;
A
#
# COMPACT_ATOMS: atom_id res chain seq x y z
N MET A 1 6.45 30.73 9.90
CA MET A 1 6.17 29.29 9.77
C MET A 1 5.79 28.85 11.15
N ASP A 2 4.49 28.68 11.38
CA ASP A 2 3.98 28.47 12.72
C ASP A 2 4.27 27.04 13.17
N LEU A 3 5.00 26.94 14.27
CA LEU A 3 5.33 25.70 14.96
C LEU A 3 4.04 25.14 15.59
N ILE A 4 3.80 23.83 15.46
CA ILE A 4 2.67 23.16 16.12
C ILE A 4 3.01 23.07 17.61
N ILE A 5 2.50 24.04 18.39
CA ILE A 5 2.62 24.07 19.84
C ILE A 5 1.60 23.10 20.46
N GLN A 6 2.04 22.37 21.49
CA GLN A 6 1.28 21.41 22.26
C GLN A 6 0.00 22.05 22.84
N GLY A 7 -1.19 21.61 22.40
CA GLY A 7 -2.45 22.09 23.01
C GLY A 7 -3.76 22.05 22.20
N CYS A 8 -3.86 21.43 21.02
CA CYS A 8 -5.16 21.34 20.32
C CYS A 8 -5.60 19.89 20.01
N ASP A 9 -6.73 19.52 20.61
CA ASP A 9 -7.81 18.62 20.13
C ASP A 9 -7.57 17.12 19.86
N CYS A 10 -6.55 16.47 20.42
CA CYS A 10 -6.41 15.01 20.32
C CYS A 10 -6.25 14.34 21.70
N LEU A 11 -7.16 13.40 22.02
CA LEU A 11 -7.03 12.49 23.17
C LEU A 11 -6.18 11.26 22.75
N GLY A 12 -5.01 11.06 23.37
CA GLY A 12 -4.14 9.88 23.13
C GLY A 12 -2.65 10.10 23.41
N TYR A 13 -1.82 9.06 23.26
CA TYR A 13 -0.35 9.14 23.37
C TYR A 13 0.24 9.76 22.09
N ILE A 14 1.04 10.81 22.25
CA ILE A 14 1.59 11.62 21.15
C ILE A 14 3.11 11.47 21.14
N LYS A 15 3.68 11.07 19.99
CA LYS A 15 5.13 11.03 19.78
C LYS A 15 5.52 11.73 18.49
N TYR A 16 6.47 12.65 18.59
CA TYR A 16 7.01 13.36 17.44
C TYR A 16 8.29 12.68 16.94
N PHE A 17 8.49 12.69 15.62
CA PHE A 17 9.66 12.17 14.93
C PHE A 17 10.21 13.23 13.99
N ASP A 18 11.54 13.25 13.89
CA ASP A 18 12.25 14.09 12.95
C ASP A 18 12.25 13.44 11.56
N ALA A 19 12.30 14.27 10.53
CA ALA A 19 12.49 13.81 9.16
C ALA A 19 13.84 14.28 8.63
N HIS A 20 14.62 13.36 8.05
CA HIS A 20 15.91 13.67 7.46
C HIS A 20 15.79 13.72 5.93
N PHE A 21 16.10 14.87 5.34
CA PHE A 21 16.10 15.10 3.90
C PHE A 21 17.53 15.28 3.38
N THR A 22 17.73 14.98 2.10
CA THR A 22 19.00 15.28 1.42
C THR A 22 18.87 16.66 0.76
N ASN A 23 19.75 17.59 1.10
CA ASN A 23 19.75 18.93 0.53
C ASN A 23 20.40 18.94 -0.88
N TYR A 24 20.36 20.11 -1.55
CA TYR A 24 20.89 20.30 -2.91
C TYR A 24 22.41 20.07 -3.05
N THR A 25 23.16 20.00 -1.95
CA THR A 25 24.60 19.69 -1.94
C THR A 25 24.89 18.22 -1.58
N GLY A 26 23.86 17.40 -1.33
CA GLY A 26 24.01 16.01 -0.92
C GLY A 26 24.33 15.83 0.58
N GLY A 27 24.15 16.88 1.39
CA GLY A 27 24.18 16.83 2.86
C GLY A 27 22.84 16.43 3.46
N VAL A 28 22.83 16.12 4.77
CA VAL A 28 21.61 15.77 5.51
C VAL A 28 21.06 17.01 6.18
N GLU A 29 19.76 17.27 5.99
CA GLU A 29 19.00 18.32 6.64
C GLU A 29 17.90 17.68 7.50
N THR A 30 17.88 17.99 8.79
CA THR A 30 16.90 17.45 9.73
C THR A 30 15.79 18.47 9.95
N ILE A 31 14.55 18.06 9.74
CA ILE A 31 13.35 18.82 10.12
C ILE A 31 12.84 18.20 11.43
N GLU A 32 13.02 18.91 12.53
CA GLU A 32 12.61 18.47 13.86
C GLU A 32 11.08 18.41 13.98
N ASN A 33 10.55 17.35 14.61
CA ASN A 33 9.12 17.13 14.84
C ASN A 33 8.24 17.19 13.57
N CYS A 34 8.82 16.85 12.41
CA CYS A 34 8.12 16.86 11.12
C CYS A 34 6.95 15.86 11.06
N VAL A 35 7.02 14.79 11.84
CA VAL A 35 6.00 13.72 11.86
C VAL A 35 5.45 13.60 13.28
N CYS A 36 4.12 13.63 13.40
CA CYS A 36 3.41 13.32 14.63
C CYS A 36 2.76 11.93 14.50
N LEU A 37 3.04 11.05 15.45
CA LEU A 37 2.38 9.75 15.61
C LEU A 37 1.37 9.86 16.75
N HIS A 38 0.11 9.57 16.41
CA HIS A 38 -1.01 9.44 17.34
C HIS A 38 -1.69 8.10 17.02
N GLU A 39 -1.97 7.32 18.05
CA GLU A 39 -2.73 6.07 17.93
C GLU A 39 -4.22 6.36 18.21
N GLU A 40 -4.94 6.81 17.19
CA GLU A 40 -6.19 6.27 16.61
C GLU A 40 -6.79 7.29 15.60
N ASP A 41 -7.35 6.81 14.49
CA ASP A 41 -7.67 7.49 13.21
C ASP A 41 -6.45 7.80 12.30
N HIS A 42 -6.47 7.23 11.09
CA HIS A 42 -5.26 6.80 10.38
C HIS A 42 -4.63 7.91 9.49
N GLY A 43 -4.48 9.11 10.04
CA GLY A 43 -3.58 10.19 9.58
C GLY A 43 -3.64 10.59 8.11
N ILE A 44 -2.65 11.39 7.68
CA ILE A 44 -2.47 11.85 6.29
C ILE A 44 -1.62 10.83 5.51
N LEU A 45 -2.16 10.22 4.46
CA LEU A 45 -1.48 9.36 3.48
C LEU A 45 -0.38 10.10 2.72
N TRP A 46 -0.68 11.27 2.14
CA TRP A 46 0.30 12.18 1.57
C TRP A 46 -0.29 13.59 1.44
N LYS A 47 0.61 14.60 1.37
CA LYS A 47 0.25 15.98 1.05
C LYS A 47 1.02 16.44 -0.19
N HIS A 48 0.33 16.85 -1.25
CA HIS A 48 0.93 17.42 -2.45
C HIS A 48 0.43 18.84 -2.61
N GLN A 49 1.34 19.75 -2.88
CA GLN A 49 1.00 21.11 -3.26
C GLN A 49 1.44 21.29 -4.70
N ASP A 50 0.47 21.37 -5.61
CA ASP A 50 0.74 21.72 -6.99
C ASP A 50 0.77 23.26 -7.10
N TRP A 51 1.92 23.80 -7.45
CA TRP A 51 2.10 25.24 -7.61
C TRP A 51 1.49 25.77 -8.93
N ARG A 52 1.20 24.88 -9.89
CA ARG A 52 0.66 25.22 -11.21
C ARG A 52 -0.87 25.21 -11.24
N THR A 53 -1.52 24.47 -10.35
CA THR A 53 -2.98 24.51 -10.16
C THR A 53 -3.31 25.19 -8.84
N THR A 54 -3.63 26.50 -8.91
CA THR A 54 -4.36 27.29 -7.90
C THR A 54 -3.88 27.27 -6.44
N GLY A 55 -2.69 26.73 -6.12
CA GLY A 55 -2.14 26.77 -4.76
C GLY A 55 -2.87 25.85 -3.76
N LEU A 56 -3.65 24.89 -4.25
CA LEU A 56 -4.36 23.93 -3.42
C LEU A 56 -3.38 22.88 -2.88
N ALA A 57 -3.37 22.70 -1.56
CA ALA A 57 -2.69 21.59 -0.92
C ALA A 57 -3.66 20.40 -0.83
N GLU A 58 -3.41 19.34 -1.58
CA GLU A 58 -4.14 18.09 -1.45
C GLU A 58 -3.60 17.32 -0.25
N VAL A 59 -4.49 16.95 0.68
CA VAL A 59 -4.19 16.14 1.86
C VAL A 59 -5.01 14.86 1.76
N ARG A 60 -4.35 13.71 1.69
CA ARG A 60 -5.00 12.39 1.60
C ARG A 60 -4.98 11.73 2.97
N GLN A 61 -6.01 10.98 3.38
CA GLN A 61 -6.02 10.23 4.66
C GLN A 61 -6.05 8.71 4.45
N SER A 62 -5.57 7.86 5.36
CA SER A 62 -5.72 6.39 5.24
C SER A 62 -7.09 5.94 5.80
N ARG A 63 -7.95 5.26 5.04
CA ARG A 63 -9.31 4.85 5.52
C ARG A 63 -9.81 3.54 4.90
N ARG A 64 -9.14 2.41 5.14
CA ARG A 64 -9.56 1.10 4.56
C ARG A 64 -10.59 0.34 5.42
N LEU A 65 -10.41 0.31 6.74
CA LEU A 65 -11.26 -0.49 7.66
C LEU A 65 -12.73 -0.01 7.72
N LYS A 66 -12.98 1.29 7.59
CA LYS A 66 -14.36 1.85 7.58
C LYS A 66 -15.15 1.43 6.34
N CYS A 67 -14.47 1.31 5.19
CA CYS A 67 -15.08 0.88 3.93
C CYS A 67 -15.58 -0.56 4.01
N GLU A 68 -14.73 -1.47 4.48
CA GLU A 68 -15.09 -2.88 4.63
C GLU A 68 -16.28 -3.07 5.57
N ALA A 69 -16.25 -2.45 6.74
CA ALA A 69 -17.36 -2.53 7.69
C ALA A 69 -18.67 -1.97 7.12
N ALA A 70 -18.63 -0.84 6.39
CA ALA A 70 -19.82 -0.27 5.76
C ALA A 70 -20.43 -1.22 4.72
N VAL A 71 -19.58 -1.85 3.90
CA VAL A 71 -20.00 -2.79 2.85
C VAL A 71 -20.54 -4.08 3.45
N LYS A 72 -19.84 -4.69 4.42
CA LYS A 72 -20.28 -5.93 5.09
C LYS A 72 -21.62 -5.79 5.82
N ASN A 73 -21.91 -4.61 6.37
CA ASN A 73 -23.17 -4.34 7.06
C ASN A 73 -24.31 -3.89 6.12
N TYR A 74 -24.07 -3.82 4.81
CA TYR A 74 -25.08 -3.33 3.87
C TYR A 74 -26.12 -4.42 3.55
N PRO A 75 -27.42 -4.21 3.88
CA PRO A 75 -28.42 -5.27 3.74
C PRO A 75 -28.55 -5.85 2.32
N PRO A 76 -28.50 -5.05 1.23
CA PRO A 76 -28.48 -5.61 -0.12
C PRO A 76 -27.28 -6.52 -0.41
N LEU A 77 -26.10 -6.23 0.17
CA LEU A 77 -24.95 -7.13 0.03
C LEU A 77 -25.19 -8.43 0.78
N ILE A 78 -25.66 -8.36 2.02
CA ILE A 78 -25.95 -9.55 2.83
C ILE A 78 -26.89 -10.50 2.08
N GLU A 79 -27.95 -9.97 1.47
CA GLU A 79 -28.87 -10.77 0.64
C GLU A 79 -28.19 -11.33 -0.62
N ALA A 80 -27.30 -10.58 -1.28
CA ALA A 80 -26.54 -11.06 -2.43
C ALA A 80 -25.54 -12.18 -2.07
N MET A 81 -24.95 -12.11 -0.87
CA MET A 81 -24.07 -13.14 -0.32
C MET A 81 -24.87 -14.39 0.07
N ARG A 82 -26.05 -14.23 0.65
CA ARG A 82 -26.97 -15.32 0.98
C ARG A 82 -27.38 -16.12 -0.27
N LYS A 83 -27.69 -15.44 -1.37
CA LYS A 83 -27.97 -16.09 -2.68
C LYS A 83 -26.79 -16.91 -3.23
N ARG A 84 -25.57 -16.60 -2.78
CA ARG A 84 -24.33 -17.32 -3.12
C ARG A 84 -23.95 -18.38 -2.07
N GLY A 85 -24.81 -18.62 -1.09
CA GLY A 85 -24.59 -19.61 -0.03
C GLY A 85 -23.65 -19.14 1.09
N VAL A 86 -23.44 -17.84 1.26
CA VAL A 86 -22.61 -17.26 2.33
C VAL A 86 -23.53 -16.55 3.32
N GLU A 87 -23.78 -17.20 4.46
CA GLU A 87 -24.58 -16.66 5.57
C GLU A 87 -23.71 -15.93 6.60
N ASP A 88 -22.46 -16.39 6.78
CA ASP A 88 -21.50 -15.79 7.69
C ASP A 88 -20.73 -14.66 7.00
N MET A 89 -21.06 -13.42 7.36
CA MET A 89 -20.38 -12.24 6.82
C MET A 89 -18.95 -12.08 7.36
N ASP A 90 -18.53 -12.77 8.42
CA ASP A 90 -17.14 -12.75 8.87
C ASP A 90 -16.19 -13.42 7.89
N LEU A 91 -16.71 -14.31 7.03
CA LEU A 91 -15.98 -14.91 5.91
C LEU A 91 -15.77 -13.93 4.75
N VAL A 92 -16.53 -12.83 4.69
CA VAL A 92 -16.48 -11.86 3.60
C VAL A 92 -15.37 -10.86 3.86
N MET A 93 -14.46 -10.77 2.89
CA MET A 93 -13.38 -9.79 2.82
C MET A 93 -13.75 -8.70 1.80
N VAL A 94 -13.50 -7.45 2.16
CA VAL A 94 -13.76 -6.32 1.26
C VAL A 94 -12.51 -5.46 1.07
N ASP A 95 -12.01 -5.42 -0.15
CA ASP A 95 -10.88 -4.60 -0.53
C ASP A 95 -11.36 -3.30 -1.19
N ALA A 96 -11.05 -2.18 -0.54
CA ALA A 96 -11.28 -0.85 -1.10
C ALA A 96 -10.26 -0.55 -2.20
N TRP A 97 -10.72 -0.56 -3.45
CA TRP A 97 -9.90 -0.36 -4.65
C TRP A 97 -10.11 1.03 -5.24
N CYS A 98 -9.11 1.50 -5.99
CA CYS A 98 -9.19 2.75 -6.74
C CYS A 98 -10.29 2.68 -7.82
N VAL A 99 -10.82 3.84 -8.19
CA VAL A 99 -11.95 3.97 -9.13
C VAL A 99 -11.54 4.44 -10.53
N GLY A 100 -10.33 5.01 -10.67
CA GLY A 100 -9.93 5.73 -11.88
C GLY A 100 -10.78 6.97 -12.13
N TYR A 101 -10.73 7.50 -13.36
CA TYR A 101 -11.59 8.60 -13.82
C TYR A 101 -12.19 8.22 -15.16
N TYR A 102 -13.51 7.95 -15.19
CA TYR A 102 -14.22 7.56 -16.42
C TYR A 102 -15.28 8.58 -16.82
N SER A 103 -15.79 9.35 -15.85
CA SER A 103 -16.75 10.44 -16.07
C SER A 103 -16.62 11.50 -14.97
N ASP A 104 -17.30 12.63 -15.15
CA ASP A 104 -17.33 13.70 -14.13
C ASP A 104 -17.92 13.23 -12.78
N ALA A 105 -18.68 12.13 -12.77
CA ALA A 105 -19.17 11.50 -11.54
C ALA A 105 -18.04 10.91 -10.68
N ASP A 106 -16.90 10.55 -11.29
CA ASP A 106 -15.69 10.07 -10.62
C ASP A 106 -14.74 11.22 -10.22
N GLY A 107 -15.19 12.46 -10.39
CA GLY A 107 -14.38 13.65 -10.16
C GLY A 107 -13.87 13.79 -8.73
N PRO A 108 -12.80 14.60 -8.53
CA PRO A 108 -12.10 14.71 -7.26
C PRO A 108 -12.93 15.37 -6.14
N SER A 109 -14.14 15.84 -6.44
CA SER A 109 -15.10 16.37 -5.47
C SER A 109 -15.60 15.30 -4.49
N ARG A 110 -15.40 14.02 -4.81
CA ARG A 110 -15.76 12.88 -3.96
C ARG A 110 -14.59 11.93 -3.79
N ARG A 111 -14.56 11.23 -2.65
CA ARG A 111 -13.56 10.18 -2.41
C ARG A 111 -14.20 8.81 -2.55
N LEU A 112 -14.08 8.25 -3.75
CA LEU A 112 -14.71 6.99 -4.09
C LEU A 112 -13.74 5.82 -3.95
N ALA A 113 -14.26 4.67 -3.54
CA ALA A 113 -13.61 3.37 -3.71
C ALA A 113 -14.58 2.39 -4.34
N LYS A 114 -14.03 1.57 -5.22
CA LYS A 114 -14.70 0.40 -5.74
C LYS A 114 -14.36 -0.77 -4.84
N SER A 115 -15.37 -1.37 -4.22
CA SER A 115 -15.12 -2.47 -3.30
C SER A 115 -15.07 -3.79 -4.06
N LEU A 116 -13.92 -4.48 -3.99
CA LEU A 116 -13.77 -5.85 -4.46
C LEU A 116 -14.08 -6.79 -3.30
N ILE A 117 -14.81 -7.86 -3.58
CA ILE A 117 -15.34 -8.74 -2.54
C ILE A 117 -14.77 -10.13 -2.75
N PHE A 118 -14.29 -10.73 -1.67
CA PHE A 118 -13.70 -12.06 -1.65
C PHE A 118 -14.29 -12.84 -0.47
N CYS A 119 -14.19 -14.17 -0.49
CA CYS A 119 -14.69 -15.01 0.58
C CYS A 119 -13.66 -16.01 1.06
N ARG A 120 -13.55 -16.13 2.38
CA ARG A 120 -12.90 -17.27 3.04
C ARG A 120 -13.87 -18.45 3.13
N ILE A 121 -13.35 -19.59 3.55
CA ILE A 121 -14.11 -20.81 3.84
C ILE A 121 -14.31 -20.92 5.36
N GLU A 122 -13.28 -20.60 6.15
CA GLU A 122 -13.26 -20.75 7.60
C GLU A 122 -12.89 -19.40 8.27
N SER A 123 -13.70 -18.92 9.22
CA SER A 123 -13.51 -17.61 9.86
C SER A 123 -12.38 -17.62 10.91
N ASP A 124 -12.07 -18.79 11.47
CA ASP A 124 -11.01 -19.02 12.44
C ASP A 124 -9.63 -19.32 11.82
N CYS A 125 -9.54 -19.33 10.48
CA CYS A 125 -8.29 -19.50 9.74
C CYS A 125 -7.81 -18.15 9.16
N PRO A 126 -7.12 -17.29 9.95
CA PRO A 126 -6.69 -15.98 9.49
C PRO A 126 -5.66 -16.05 8.35
N MET A 127 -5.00 -17.20 8.18
CA MET A 127 -4.01 -17.46 7.14
C MET A 127 -4.63 -17.94 5.82
N GLU A 128 -5.95 -18.12 5.76
CA GLU A 128 -6.63 -18.54 4.54
C GLU A 128 -6.54 -17.46 3.45
N ASN A 129 -6.21 -17.89 2.23
CA ASN A 129 -6.15 -17.04 1.06
C ASN A 129 -7.55 -16.75 0.49
N GLY A 130 -8.27 -15.79 1.07
CA GLY A 130 -9.60 -15.38 0.57
C GLY A 130 -9.59 -14.87 -0.88
N TYR A 131 -8.48 -14.33 -1.38
CA TYR A 131 -8.34 -13.88 -2.77
C TYR A 131 -8.55 -15.00 -3.80
N ALA A 132 -8.42 -16.26 -3.38
CA ALA A 132 -8.71 -17.44 -4.21
C ALA A 132 -10.19 -17.62 -4.56
N ARG A 133 -11.10 -16.91 -3.88
CA ARG A 133 -12.56 -17.03 -4.07
C ARG A 133 -13.19 -15.64 -4.22
N PRO A 134 -12.95 -14.94 -5.35
CA PRO A 134 -13.61 -13.68 -5.66
C PRO A 134 -15.13 -13.85 -5.77
N VAL A 135 -15.86 -12.86 -5.27
CA VAL A 135 -17.31 -12.73 -5.47
C VAL A 135 -17.53 -11.88 -6.73
N GLU A 136 -17.84 -12.56 -7.83
CA GLU A 136 -18.07 -11.92 -9.12
C GLU A 136 -19.53 -11.50 -9.32
N GLY A 137 -19.72 -10.53 -10.22
CA GLY A 137 -21.04 -10.04 -10.65
C GLY A 137 -21.70 -9.02 -9.71
N ILE A 138 -21.02 -8.61 -8.64
CA ILE A 138 -21.45 -7.52 -7.75
C ILE A 138 -20.60 -6.27 -8.03
N HIS A 139 -21.26 -5.11 -8.12
CA HIS A 139 -20.64 -3.79 -8.15
C HIS A 139 -21.01 -3.02 -6.88
N VAL A 140 -20.00 -2.47 -6.20
CA VAL A 140 -20.20 -1.61 -5.03
C VAL A 140 -19.29 -0.41 -5.15
N LEU A 141 -19.87 0.78 -5.09
CA LEU A 141 -19.17 2.06 -5.04
C LEU A 141 -19.43 2.71 -3.69
N VAL A 142 -18.35 3.12 -3.02
CA VAL A 142 -18.39 3.69 -1.68
C VAL A 142 -17.77 5.07 -1.71
N ASP A 143 -18.49 6.06 -1.21
CA ASP A 143 -17.92 7.36 -0.84
C ASP A 143 -17.29 7.21 0.55
N ILE A 144 -15.97 7.03 0.59
CA ILE A 144 -15.20 6.78 1.81
C ILE A 144 -15.10 8.04 2.68
N GLN A 145 -15.27 9.23 2.08
CA GLN A 145 -15.25 10.46 2.85
C GLN A 145 -16.49 10.54 3.75
N ASN A 146 -17.65 10.24 3.18
CA ASN A 146 -18.93 10.28 3.87
C ASN A 146 -19.34 8.94 4.48
N ASN A 147 -18.59 7.87 4.20
CA ASN A 147 -18.85 6.49 4.63
C ASN A 147 -20.24 5.99 4.18
N VAL A 148 -20.60 6.25 2.93
CA VAL A 148 -21.88 5.85 2.34
C VAL A 148 -21.68 5.04 1.07
N ILE A 149 -22.50 4.01 0.89
CA ILE A 149 -22.57 3.26 -0.36
C ILE A 149 -23.42 4.07 -1.32
N THR A 150 -22.86 4.39 -2.47
CA THR A 150 -23.45 5.29 -3.46
C THR A 150 -24.07 4.53 -4.62
N GLU A 151 -23.50 3.36 -4.93
CA GLU A 151 -23.98 2.46 -5.97
C GLU A 151 -23.83 1.02 -5.48
N PHE A 152 -24.87 0.22 -5.72
CA PHE A 152 -24.87 -1.22 -5.47
C PHE A 152 -25.65 -1.92 -6.58
N GLU A 153 -25.02 -2.86 -7.27
CA GLU A 153 -25.64 -3.65 -8.34
C GLU A 153 -25.20 -5.11 -8.24
N ASP A 154 -26.13 -6.04 -8.06
CA ASP A 154 -25.88 -7.49 -8.22
C ASP A 154 -26.34 -7.91 -9.62
N LYS A 155 -25.45 -7.74 -10.61
CA LYS A 155 -25.77 -7.90 -12.05
C LYS A 155 -25.86 -9.36 -12.48
N LYS A 156 -25.05 -10.23 -11.88
CA LYS A 156 -24.90 -11.61 -12.32
C LYS A 156 -24.60 -12.50 -11.12
N LEU A 157 -25.42 -13.54 -10.94
CA LEU A 157 -25.09 -14.61 -10.01
C LEU A 157 -23.98 -15.48 -10.62
N VAL A 158 -22.75 -15.24 -10.17
CA VAL A 158 -21.59 -16.08 -10.49
C VAL A 158 -21.31 -16.97 -9.28
N PRO A 159 -21.28 -18.31 -9.44
CA PRO A 159 -20.91 -19.20 -8.35
C PRO A 159 -19.51 -18.89 -7.83
N LEU A 160 -19.34 -18.92 -6.50
CA LEU A 160 -18.03 -18.82 -5.89
C LEU A 160 -17.14 -19.98 -6.37
N PRO A 161 -15.85 -19.73 -6.64
CA PRO A 161 -14.91 -20.83 -6.83
C PRO A 161 -14.99 -21.82 -5.67
N PRO A 162 -14.90 -23.14 -5.96
CA PRO A 162 -14.97 -24.16 -4.93
C PRO A 162 -13.82 -23.99 -3.93
N ALA A 163 -14.03 -24.50 -2.72
CA ALA A 163 -12.97 -24.62 -1.73
C ALA A 163 -11.82 -25.46 -2.30
N ASP A 164 -10.61 -24.92 -2.25
CA ASP A 164 -9.41 -25.59 -2.75
C ASP A 164 -8.26 -25.33 -1.78
N PRO A 165 -7.89 -26.33 -0.96
CA PRO A 165 -6.87 -26.14 0.06
C PRO A 165 -5.46 -25.93 -0.51
N LEU A 166 -5.24 -26.24 -1.79
CA LEU A 166 -3.98 -25.99 -2.49
C LEU A 166 -3.76 -24.50 -2.82
N ARG A 167 -4.77 -23.65 -2.58
CA ARG A 167 -4.68 -22.20 -2.80
C ARG A 167 -4.21 -21.41 -1.59
N ASN A 168 -4.13 -22.07 -0.43
CA ASN A 168 -3.37 -21.54 0.70
C ASN A 168 -1.88 -21.77 0.41
N TYR A 169 -1.00 -20.95 1.00
CA TYR A 169 0.44 -21.02 0.75
C TYR A 169 1.26 -20.97 2.05
N THR A 170 0.62 -21.20 3.19
CA THR A 170 1.28 -21.32 4.49
C THR A 170 1.92 -22.70 4.62
N ALA A 171 3.24 -22.72 4.87
CA ALA A 171 4.00 -23.95 5.07
C ALA A 171 3.38 -24.84 6.16
N GLY A 172 3.39 -26.15 5.97
CA GLY A 172 2.79 -27.13 6.91
C GLY A 172 1.26 -27.07 7.08
N GLU A 173 0.59 -26.01 6.61
CA GLU A 173 -0.86 -25.80 6.75
C GLU A 173 -1.62 -25.90 5.42
N THR A 174 -0.91 -25.96 4.28
CA THR A 174 -1.54 -26.26 2.99
C THR A 174 -2.10 -27.68 3.01
N ARG A 175 -3.41 -27.81 3.23
CA ARG A 175 -4.13 -29.09 3.32
C ARG A 175 -4.13 -29.82 1.96
N GLY A 176 -2.98 -30.35 1.53
CA GLY A 176 -2.84 -31.11 0.28
C GLY A 176 -1.45 -31.04 -0.37
N GLY A 177 -0.58 -30.15 0.08
CA GLY A 177 0.83 -30.10 -0.33
C GLY A 177 1.74 -30.78 0.70
N ILE A 178 2.81 -31.43 0.25
CA ILE A 178 3.93 -31.82 1.11
C ILE A 178 5.06 -30.87 0.79
N ASP A 179 5.49 -30.09 1.78
CA ASP A 179 6.67 -29.25 1.65
C ASP A 179 7.89 -30.11 1.29
N ARG A 180 8.73 -29.62 0.36
CA ARG A 180 9.91 -30.36 -0.07
C ARG A 180 10.87 -30.56 1.10
N SER A 181 11.11 -31.82 1.46
CA SER A 181 12.03 -32.20 2.53
C SER A 181 13.45 -32.50 2.04
N ASP A 182 13.66 -32.48 0.72
CA ASP A 182 14.91 -32.81 0.03
C ASP A 182 15.76 -31.57 -0.31
N VAL A 183 15.37 -30.39 0.19
CA VAL A 183 16.15 -29.15 0.02
C VAL A 183 17.28 -29.11 1.05
N ASN A 184 18.52 -29.30 0.59
CA ASN A 184 19.70 -29.20 1.44
C ASN A 184 19.96 -27.74 1.90
N PRO A 185 20.40 -27.51 3.15
CA PRO A 185 20.73 -26.17 3.62
C PRO A 185 21.85 -25.48 2.82
N LEU A 186 21.71 -24.18 2.58
CA LEU A 186 22.76 -23.31 2.04
C LEU A 186 23.25 -22.35 3.13
N HIS A 187 24.53 -22.44 3.49
CA HIS A 187 25.16 -21.53 4.43
C HIS A 187 25.93 -20.44 3.68
N ILE A 188 25.48 -19.19 3.77
CA ILE A 188 26.17 -18.01 3.21
C ILE A 188 26.91 -17.32 4.36
N LEU A 189 28.24 -17.40 4.37
CA LEU A 189 29.09 -16.86 5.44
C LEU A 189 30.10 -15.86 4.88
N GLN A 190 30.25 -14.73 5.58
CA GLN A 190 31.33 -13.76 5.36
C GLN A 190 32.11 -13.60 6.67
N PRO A 191 33.15 -14.44 6.92
CA PRO A 191 33.87 -14.44 8.20
C PRO A 191 34.47 -13.08 8.58
N GLU A 192 34.80 -12.26 7.58
CA GLU A 192 35.34 -10.90 7.75
C GLU A 192 34.27 -9.80 7.64
N GLY A 193 33.00 -10.18 7.58
CA GLY A 193 31.86 -9.29 7.40
C GLY A 193 31.65 -8.83 5.96
N PRO A 194 30.65 -7.96 5.73
CA PRO A 194 30.35 -7.45 4.39
C PRO A 194 31.44 -6.49 3.91
N SER A 195 31.65 -6.47 2.59
CA SER A 195 32.61 -5.57 1.95
C SER A 195 32.08 -4.14 1.75
N PHE A 196 30.87 -3.84 2.24
CA PHE A 196 30.32 -2.49 2.27
C PHE A 196 30.44 -1.90 3.68
N ARG A 197 30.48 -0.56 3.74
CA ARG A 197 30.41 0.22 4.98
C ARG A 197 29.18 1.12 4.91
N VAL A 198 28.48 1.24 6.03
CA VAL A 198 27.33 2.14 6.19
C VAL A 198 27.64 3.13 7.31
N ASN A 199 27.56 4.42 7.03
CA ASN A 199 27.66 5.49 8.02
C ASN A 199 26.39 6.36 7.94
N GLY A 200 25.47 6.16 8.88
CA GLY A 200 24.11 6.67 8.78
C GLY A 200 23.45 6.16 7.49
N TYR A 201 23.09 7.07 6.60
CA TYR A 201 22.51 6.76 5.30
C TYR A 201 23.54 6.62 4.17
N PHE A 202 24.82 6.90 4.43
CA PHE A 202 25.86 6.85 3.41
C PHE A 202 26.45 5.44 3.28
N VAL A 203 26.42 4.90 2.07
CA VAL A 203 26.94 3.57 1.75
C VAL A 203 28.20 3.70 0.91
N GLN A 204 29.21 2.92 1.24
CA GLN A 204 30.42 2.74 0.45
C GLN A 204 30.64 1.27 0.16
N TRP A 205 30.84 0.92 -1.12
CA TRP A 205 31.07 -0.46 -1.53
C TRP A 205 31.84 -0.50 -2.84
N GLN A 206 33.00 -1.17 -2.87
CA GLN A 206 33.76 -1.41 -4.11
C GLN A 206 33.90 -0.16 -5.01
N LYS A 207 34.39 0.94 -4.41
CA LYS A 207 34.54 2.29 -5.03
C LYS A 207 33.24 3.05 -5.30
N TRP A 208 32.08 2.41 -5.21
CA TRP A 208 30.79 3.11 -5.22
C TRP A 208 30.55 3.82 -3.90
N ASN A 209 29.90 4.97 -3.99
CA ASN A 209 29.33 5.63 -2.84
C ASN A 209 28.02 6.34 -3.19
N PHE A 210 27.05 6.26 -2.29
CA PHE A 210 25.71 6.82 -2.45
C PHE A 210 25.04 6.96 -1.09
N ARG A 211 23.88 7.61 -1.04
CA ARG A 211 23.04 7.68 0.15
C ARG A 211 21.71 6.97 -0.09
N ILE A 212 21.21 6.29 0.93
CA ILE A 212 19.90 5.65 0.93
C ILE A 212 18.90 6.58 1.62
N GLY A 213 17.80 6.87 0.94
CA GLY A 213 16.62 7.55 1.48
C GLY A 213 15.39 6.66 1.37
N PHE A 214 14.32 7.04 2.05
CA PHE A 214 13.05 6.34 2.00
C PHE A 214 11.89 7.33 2.04
N THR A 215 10.89 7.16 1.16
CA THR A 215 9.68 7.98 1.18
C THR A 215 8.42 7.11 1.24
N PRO A 216 7.32 7.55 1.87
CA PRO A 216 6.09 6.77 1.92
C PRO A 216 5.52 6.42 0.53
N ARG A 217 5.76 7.27 -0.48
CA ARG A 217 5.27 7.10 -1.86
C ARG A 217 6.17 6.18 -2.69
N GLU A 218 7.46 6.51 -2.80
CA GLU A 218 8.39 5.86 -3.72
C GLU A 218 9.12 4.67 -3.09
N GLY A 219 9.08 4.54 -1.77
CA GLY A 219 9.89 3.58 -1.03
C GLY A 219 11.37 3.96 -1.06
N LEU A 220 12.23 3.02 -1.46
CA LEU A 220 13.68 3.23 -1.56
C LEU A 220 14.04 4.32 -2.57
N VAL A 221 14.84 5.29 -2.14
CA VAL A 221 15.43 6.32 -2.98
C VAL A 221 16.95 6.28 -2.83
N ILE A 222 17.70 6.36 -3.94
CA ILE A 222 19.16 6.38 -3.91
C ILE A 222 19.63 7.77 -4.35
N HIS A 223 20.41 8.43 -3.49
CA HIS A 223 20.90 9.79 -3.71
C HIS A 223 22.41 9.83 -3.92
N SER A 224 22.85 10.85 -4.67
CA SER A 224 24.24 11.24 -4.83
C SER A 224 25.17 10.08 -5.23
N VAL A 225 24.72 9.23 -6.15
CA VAL A 225 25.47 8.08 -6.65
C VAL A 225 26.75 8.56 -7.34
N ALA A 226 27.88 8.03 -6.90
CA ALA A 226 29.19 8.34 -7.46
C ALA A 226 30.11 7.12 -7.43
N TYR A 227 31.14 7.18 -8.26
CA TYR A 227 32.21 6.19 -8.32
C TYR A 227 33.56 6.84 -8.07
N ILE A 228 34.44 6.18 -7.31
CA ILE A 228 35.81 6.63 -7.04
C ILE A 228 36.72 6.10 -8.15
N ASP A 229 37.22 7.01 -8.99
CA ASP A 229 37.96 6.68 -10.22
C ASP A 229 39.41 7.16 -10.15
N GLY A 230 40.23 6.43 -9.39
CA GLY A 230 41.67 6.66 -9.27
C GLY A 230 42.00 8.13 -8.97
N SER A 231 42.85 8.74 -9.81
CA SER A 231 43.26 10.14 -9.68
C SER A 231 42.15 11.16 -9.98
N ARG A 232 41.06 10.75 -10.63
CA ARG A 232 39.90 11.62 -10.90
C ARG A 232 39.01 11.81 -9.67
N GLY A 233 39.26 11.05 -8.60
CA GLY A 233 38.52 11.15 -7.36
C GLY A 233 37.06 10.74 -7.50
N ARG A 234 36.16 11.43 -6.80
CA ARG A 234 34.74 11.12 -6.75
C ARG A 234 34.02 11.66 -7.98
N ARG A 235 33.64 10.78 -8.91
CA ARG A 235 32.88 11.12 -10.12
C ARG A 235 31.38 10.89 -9.90
N PRO A 236 30.55 11.95 -9.89
CA PRO A 236 29.09 11.80 -9.81
C PRO A 236 28.53 11.06 -11.04
N ILE A 237 27.53 10.21 -10.82
CA ILE A 237 26.84 9.43 -11.86
C ILE A 237 25.35 9.75 -11.89
N ALA A 238 24.68 9.74 -10.74
CA ALA A 238 23.27 10.10 -10.63
C ALA A 238 23.01 10.89 -9.35
N HIS A 239 22.22 11.96 -9.45
CA HIS A 239 21.84 12.74 -8.28
C HIS A 239 20.77 12.06 -7.43
N ARG A 240 19.78 11.43 -8.07
CA ARG A 240 18.65 10.76 -7.42
C ARG A 240 18.08 9.68 -8.33
N LEU A 241 17.84 8.49 -7.79
CA LEU A 241 17.19 7.37 -8.46
C LEU A 241 16.02 6.89 -7.58
N SER A 242 14.84 6.73 -8.16
CA SER A 242 13.65 6.18 -7.48
C SER A 242 12.68 5.54 -8.47
N SER A 243 11.76 4.74 -7.95
CA SER A 243 10.54 4.36 -8.68
C SER A 243 9.47 5.40 -8.39
N VAL A 244 9.20 6.28 -9.36
CA VAL A 244 8.27 7.41 -9.17
C VAL A 244 6.80 7.01 -9.36
N GLU A 245 6.55 5.92 -10.10
CA GLU A 245 5.24 5.35 -10.28
C GLU A 245 5.33 3.86 -10.68
N MET A 246 4.30 3.09 -10.36
CA MET A 246 4.10 1.73 -10.86
C MET A 246 2.62 1.56 -11.17
N VAL A 247 2.30 1.13 -12.40
CA VAL A 247 0.92 0.97 -12.84
C VAL A 247 0.64 -0.46 -13.25
N VAL A 248 -0.50 -0.99 -12.82
CA VAL A 248 -0.98 -2.35 -13.13
C VAL A 248 -2.35 -2.25 -13.79
N PRO A 249 -2.39 -2.07 -15.13
CA PRO A 249 -3.64 -2.08 -15.88
C PRO A 249 -4.08 -3.53 -16.10
N TYR A 250 -5.33 -3.83 -15.76
CA TYR A 250 -5.93 -5.14 -16.00
C TYR A 250 -6.49 -5.20 -17.43
N GLY A 251 -6.24 -6.30 -18.13
CA GLY A 251 -6.61 -6.48 -19.54
C GLY A 251 -7.98 -7.11 -19.80
N ASP A 252 -8.83 -7.28 -18.79
CA ASP A 252 -10.18 -7.83 -18.98
C ASP A 252 -11.16 -6.70 -19.36
N PRO A 253 -11.74 -6.72 -20.57
CA PRO A 253 -12.64 -5.67 -21.04
C PRO A 253 -14.03 -5.74 -20.40
N ASN A 254 -14.36 -6.80 -19.66
CA ASN A 254 -15.69 -6.98 -19.09
C ASN A 254 -15.90 -6.14 -17.82
N GLU A 255 -17.17 -5.88 -17.49
CA GLU A 255 -17.53 -5.39 -16.16
C GLU A 255 -17.33 -6.48 -15.09
N PRO A 256 -16.84 -6.12 -13.89
CA PRO A 256 -16.38 -4.80 -13.46
C PRO A 256 -14.90 -4.52 -13.79
N HIS A 257 -14.17 -5.44 -14.43
CA HIS A 257 -12.71 -5.46 -14.49
C HIS A 257 -12.07 -4.39 -15.39
N TYR A 258 -12.74 -3.89 -16.43
CA TYR A 258 -12.16 -2.89 -17.36
C TYR A 258 -11.70 -1.59 -16.67
N ARG A 259 -12.26 -1.28 -15.49
CA ARG A 259 -11.87 -0.12 -14.69
C ARG A 259 -10.62 -0.32 -13.85
N LYS A 260 -10.10 -1.55 -13.77
CA LYS A 260 -9.03 -1.90 -12.83
C LYS A 260 -7.68 -1.42 -13.34
N ASN A 261 -7.22 -0.31 -12.80
CA ASN A 261 -5.92 0.29 -13.12
C ASN A 261 -5.30 0.83 -11.83
N ALA A 262 -4.50 0.02 -11.15
CA ALA A 262 -3.86 0.44 -9.92
C ALA A 262 -2.60 1.26 -10.23
N PHE A 263 -2.47 2.44 -9.64
CA PHE A 263 -1.24 3.22 -9.59
C PHE A 263 -0.63 3.05 -8.20
N ASP A 264 0.11 1.96 -8.00
CA ASP A 264 0.52 1.50 -6.67
C ASP A 264 1.35 2.54 -5.90
N ALA A 265 2.19 3.33 -6.58
CA ALA A 265 2.93 4.38 -5.88
C ALA A 265 2.02 5.57 -5.55
N GLY A 266 1.25 6.07 -6.52
CA GLY A 266 0.40 7.25 -6.37
C GLY A 266 -0.82 7.05 -5.45
N GLU A 267 -1.44 5.88 -5.50
CA GLU A 267 -2.70 5.57 -4.80
C GLU A 267 -2.44 4.92 -3.44
N ASP A 268 -1.44 4.04 -3.36
CA ASP A 268 -1.21 3.20 -2.18
C ASP A 268 0.08 3.55 -1.43
N GLY A 269 1.12 3.96 -2.15
CA GLY A 269 2.45 4.29 -1.65
C GLY A 269 3.32 3.05 -1.46
N LEU A 270 4.33 2.88 -2.33
CA LEU A 270 5.25 1.74 -2.29
C LEU A 270 5.99 1.64 -0.95
N GLY A 271 6.41 2.79 -0.42
CA GLY A 271 7.12 2.83 0.87
C GLY A 271 6.22 2.46 2.05
N LYS A 272 4.96 2.87 2.02
CA LYS A 272 3.97 2.49 3.04
C LYS A 272 3.66 1.00 3.02
N LYS A 273 3.73 0.37 1.85
CA LYS A 273 3.48 -1.07 1.65
C LYS A 273 4.72 -1.93 1.83
N CYS A 274 5.87 -1.32 2.13
CA CYS A 274 7.11 -2.06 2.35
C CYS A 274 6.98 -2.93 3.60
N THR A 275 7.27 -4.22 3.46
CA THR A 275 7.40 -5.14 4.58
C THR A 275 8.80 -5.00 5.18
N PHE A 276 8.87 -4.67 6.46
CA PHE A 276 10.10 -4.78 7.24
C PHE A 276 10.06 -6.13 7.94
N SER A 277 10.94 -7.03 7.51
CA SER A 277 11.18 -8.34 8.14
C SER A 277 12.37 -8.30 9.07
#